data_AF-A0A945TUR9-F1
#
_entry.id   AF-A0A945TUR9-F1
#
_cell.length_a   1.000
_cell.length_b   1.000
_cell.length_c   1.000
_cell.angle_alpha   90.00
_cell.angle_beta   90.00
_cell.angle_gamma   90.00
#
_symmetry.space_group_name_H-M   'P 1'
#
loop_
_entity.id
_entity.type
_entity.pdbx_description
1 polymer ?
#
loop_
_entity_poly.entity_id
_entity_poly.type
_entity_poly.pdbx_seq_one_letter_code
_entity_poly.pdbx_strand_id
1 'polypeptide(L)'
;MPNLTKRRVSEAQDLEKSYRLADIVKQRKKTLAALKLKAGELVLDIGCGVGFLTNEMALQVGKSGKVIGLDKNSEMISHARKRCESLEQTEFYKGDAGKLPVEDQTLDAVSCTQVLLYVKDVSNVLAEMRRILKPGGRLVIVETDWRGVVLNNADDSLTNKIFSAWDNSVPSPNLPVHLKPLLQKHGFSKIKIDPIPILNTEYSPSNFSHSMLKWISKNAENNDVINKGQRSSWLEDLQNRGQSDSFFFCVNRYLFTAYL
;
A
#
# COMPACT_ATOMS: atom_id res chain seq x y z
N MET A 1 -20.27 27.72 -17.86
CA MET A 1 -19.09 26.94 -18.28
C MET A 1 -18.05 27.89 -18.84
N PRO A 2 -16.81 27.81 -18.33
CA PRO A 2 -15.70 27.51 -19.21
C PRO A 2 -15.14 26.13 -18.90
N ASN A 3 -14.91 25.40 -19.97
CA ASN A 3 -14.40 24.06 -20.06
C ASN A 3 -12.88 24.11 -19.79
N LEU A 4 -12.41 23.47 -18.72
CA LEU A 4 -10.99 23.21 -18.48
C LEU A 4 -10.81 21.74 -18.15
N THR A 5 -11.08 20.89 -19.14
CA THR A 5 -10.50 19.56 -19.28
C THR A 5 -8.98 19.67 -19.44
N LYS A 6 -8.28 20.03 -18.37
CA LYS A 6 -6.95 19.47 -18.16
C LYS A 6 -7.19 17.99 -17.92
N ARG A 7 -6.84 17.13 -18.90
CA ARG A 7 -6.75 15.68 -18.70
C ARG A 7 -5.91 15.47 -17.43
N ARG A 8 -6.58 15.23 -16.30
CA ARG A 8 -5.94 14.78 -15.07
C ARG A 8 -5.26 13.47 -15.48
N VAL A 9 -3.95 13.38 -15.31
CA VAL A 9 -3.30 12.06 -15.38
C VAL A 9 -4.06 11.18 -14.41
N SER A 10 -4.51 10.02 -14.89
CA SER A 10 -5.38 9.13 -14.13
C SER A 10 -4.64 8.67 -12.86
N GLU A 11 -5.33 8.59 -11.72
CA GLU A 11 -4.72 8.12 -10.46
C GLU A 11 -4.13 6.72 -10.64
N ALA A 12 -4.78 5.87 -11.45
CA ALA A 12 -4.27 4.55 -11.81
C ALA A 12 -2.98 4.61 -12.65
N GLN A 13 -2.81 5.61 -13.52
CA GLN A 13 -1.57 5.78 -14.30
C GLN A 13 -0.38 6.19 -13.43
N ASP A 14 -0.59 7.09 -12.47
CA ASP A 14 0.46 7.50 -11.52
C ASP A 14 0.79 6.37 -10.53
N LEU A 15 -0.23 5.61 -10.11
CA LEU A 15 -0.04 4.44 -9.28
C LEU A 15 0.72 3.34 -10.04
N GLU A 16 0.40 3.11 -11.31
CA GLU A 16 1.11 2.14 -12.15
C GLU A 16 2.60 2.46 -12.28
N LYS A 17 2.97 3.74 -12.47
CA LYS A 17 4.39 4.15 -12.46
C LYS A 17 5.03 3.87 -11.10
N SER A 18 4.35 4.23 -10.02
CA SER A 18 4.83 4.02 -8.64
C SER A 18 5.05 2.53 -8.33
N TYR A 19 4.19 1.65 -8.85
CA TYR A 19 4.30 0.20 -8.63
C TYR A 19 5.47 -0.47 -9.35
N ARG A 20 6.11 0.25 -10.27
CA ARG A 20 7.33 -0.18 -10.99
C ARG A 20 8.62 0.29 -10.33
N LEU A 21 8.55 1.19 -9.33
CA LEU A 21 9.72 1.65 -8.59
C LEU A 21 10.40 0.47 -7.87
N ALA A 22 11.73 0.46 -7.86
CA ALA A 22 12.53 -0.65 -7.33
C ALA A 22 12.15 -1.01 -5.88
N ASP A 23 11.89 -0.01 -5.04
CA ASP A 23 11.44 -0.18 -3.65
C ASP A 23 10.11 -0.94 -3.55
N ILE A 24 9.17 -0.62 -4.44
CA ILE A 24 7.83 -1.23 -4.47
C ILE A 24 7.89 -2.63 -5.06
N VAL A 25 8.74 -2.87 -6.06
CA VAL A 25 9.01 -4.21 -6.58
C VAL A 25 9.66 -5.08 -5.50
N LYS A 26 10.64 -4.55 -4.75
CA LYS A 26 11.30 -5.26 -3.64
C LYS A 26 10.29 -5.65 -2.56
N GLN A 27 9.41 -4.73 -2.16
CA GLN A 27 8.30 -5.07 -1.26
C GLN A 27 7.43 -6.18 -1.84
N ARG A 28 6.95 -6.02 -3.08
CA ARG A 28 6.00 -6.96 -3.67
C ARG A 28 6.57 -8.37 -3.74
N LYS A 29 7.86 -8.51 -4.07
CA LYS A 29 8.59 -9.78 -3.98
C LYS A 29 8.61 -10.37 -2.57
N LYS A 30 8.83 -9.53 -1.53
CA LYS A 30 8.75 -9.97 -0.13
C LYS A 30 7.33 -10.42 0.25
N THR A 31 6.30 -9.67 -0.14
CA THR A 31 4.89 -10.03 0.08
C THR A 31 4.58 -11.39 -0.56
N LEU A 32 4.94 -11.56 -1.83
CA LEU A 32 4.72 -12.79 -2.59
C LEU A 32 5.44 -14.00 -1.96
N ALA A 33 6.70 -13.83 -1.55
CA ALA A 33 7.45 -14.88 -0.86
C ALA A 33 6.83 -15.26 0.49
N ALA A 34 6.38 -14.26 1.26
CA ALA A 34 5.73 -14.46 2.56
C ALA A 34 4.38 -15.18 2.43
N LEU A 35 3.68 -14.97 1.32
CA LEU A 35 2.45 -15.70 1.00
C LEU A 35 2.69 -17.18 0.76
N LYS A 36 3.90 -17.67 0.43
CA LYS A 36 4.17 -19.11 0.27
C LYS A 36 3.11 -19.86 -0.56
N LEU A 37 2.66 -19.25 -1.66
CA LEU A 37 1.58 -19.79 -2.49
C LEU A 37 1.95 -21.15 -3.06
N LYS A 38 0.95 -22.02 -3.18
CA LYS A 38 1.06 -23.34 -3.80
C LYS A 38 0.15 -23.39 -5.02
N ALA A 39 0.52 -24.25 -5.97
CA ALA A 39 -0.34 -24.52 -7.12
C ALA A 39 -1.72 -25.02 -6.67
N GLY A 40 -2.79 -24.52 -7.29
CA GLY A 40 -4.16 -24.90 -6.96
C GLY A 40 -4.83 -24.09 -5.84
N GLU A 41 -4.12 -23.21 -5.14
CA GLU A 41 -4.71 -22.43 -4.05
C GLU A 41 -5.66 -21.33 -4.55
N LEU A 42 -6.66 -21.03 -3.72
CA LEU A 42 -7.57 -19.90 -3.88
C LEU A 42 -7.14 -18.74 -2.98
N VAL A 43 -6.89 -17.58 -3.60
CA VAL A 43 -6.24 -16.43 -2.95
C VAL A 43 -7.05 -15.14 -3.17
N LEU A 44 -7.09 -14.27 -2.17
CA LEU A 44 -7.67 -12.92 -2.29
C LEU A 44 -6.62 -11.82 -2.11
N ASP A 45 -6.58 -10.86 -3.04
CA ASP A 45 -5.80 -9.62 -2.99
C ASP A 45 -6.71 -8.45 -2.62
N ILE A 46 -6.73 -8.05 -1.35
CA ILE A 46 -7.53 -6.94 -0.85
C ILE A 46 -6.78 -5.63 -1.12
N GLY A 47 -7.46 -4.70 -1.81
CA GLY A 47 -6.87 -3.49 -2.36
C GLY A 47 -5.85 -3.80 -3.45
N CYS A 48 -6.26 -4.62 -4.43
CA CYS A 48 -5.36 -5.10 -5.48
C CYS A 48 -4.74 -3.97 -6.32
N GLY A 49 -5.29 -2.74 -6.25
CA GLY A 49 -4.85 -1.61 -7.03
C GLY A 49 -4.89 -1.95 -8.51
N VAL A 50 -3.82 -1.60 -9.24
CA VAL A 50 -3.70 -1.95 -10.65
C VAL A 50 -3.30 -3.43 -10.88
N GLY A 51 -3.25 -4.29 -9.87
CA GLY A 51 -3.17 -5.75 -10.05
C GLY A 51 -1.77 -6.34 -10.32
N PHE A 52 -0.68 -5.64 -9.97
CA PHE A 52 0.67 -6.23 -10.09
C PHE A 52 0.85 -7.45 -9.17
N LEU A 53 0.42 -7.35 -7.91
CA LEU A 53 0.55 -8.47 -6.97
C LEU A 53 -0.41 -9.59 -7.34
N THR A 54 -1.67 -9.26 -7.68
CA THR A 54 -2.64 -10.23 -8.23
C THR A 54 -2.06 -11.03 -9.40
N ASN A 55 -1.44 -10.37 -10.38
CA ASN A 55 -0.80 -11.02 -11.52
C ASN A 55 0.30 -12.01 -11.08
N GLU A 56 1.21 -11.57 -10.22
CA GLU A 56 2.32 -12.39 -9.73
C GLU A 56 1.81 -13.58 -8.89
N MET A 57 0.76 -13.40 -8.08
CA MET A 57 0.10 -14.48 -7.33
C MET A 57 -0.56 -15.49 -8.28
N ALA A 58 -1.23 -15.02 -9.33
CA ALA A 58 -1.90 -15.87 -10.31
C ALA A 58 -0.91 -16.77 -11.06
N LEU A 59 0.29 -16.26 -11.36
CA LEU A 59 1.36 -17.07 -11.93
C LEU A 59 1.85 -18.16 -10.96
N GLN A 60 1.87 -17.91 -9.64
CA GLN A 60 2.31 -18.91 -8.65
C GLN A 60 1.29 -20.01 -8.39
N VAL A 61 0.00 -19.67 -8.28
CA VAL A 61 -1.05 -20.69 -8.06
C VAL A 61 -1.36 -21.49 -9.33
N GLY A 62 -0.98 -20.97 -10.50
CA GLY A 62 -1.14 -21.65 -11.79
C GLY A 62 -2.60 -21.79 -12.21
N LYS A 63 -2.82 -22.49 -13.34
CA LYS A 63 -4.15 -22.64 -13.96
C LYS A 63 -5.16 -23.43 -13.13
N SER A 64 -4.70 -24.24 -12.18
CA SER A 64 -5.57 -24.99 -11.27
C SER A 64 -5.98 -24.21 -10.03
N GLY A 65 -5.32 -23.07 -9.76
CA GLY A 65 -5.67 -22.18 -8.66
C GLY A 65 -6.57 -21.04 -9.12
N LYS A 66 -6.78 -20.06 -8.24
CA LYS A 66 -7.56 -18.86 -8.56
C LYS A 66 -7.16 -17.69 -7.68
N VAL A 67 -7.08 -16.49 -8.27
CA VAL A 67 -6.78 -15.26 -7.53
C VAL A 67 -7.87 -14.23 -7.78
N ILE A 68 -8.48 -13.79 -6.68
CA ILE A 68 -9.50 -12.75 -6.68
C ILE A 68 -8.82 -11.42 -6.31
N GLY A 69 -8.94 -10.40 -7.16
CA GLY A 69 -8.55 -9.03 -6.85
C GLY A 69 -9.76 -8.20 -6.42
N LEU A 70 -9.68 -7.51 -5.28
CA LEU A 70 -10.72 -6.63 -4.79
C LEU A 70 -10.18 -5.22 -4.57
N ASP A 71 -10.87 -4.20 -5.08
CA ASP A 71 -10.53 -2.80 -4.86
C ASP A 71 -11.80 -1.92 -4.84
N LYS A 72 -11.80 -0.84 -4.05
CA LYS A 72 -12.95 0.07 -3.98
C LYS A 72 -13.08 0.97 -5.21
N ASN A 73 -11.97 1.20 -5.93
CA ASN A 73 -11.91 2.10 -7.08
C ASN A 73 -12.09 1.33 -8.40
N SER A 74 -13.13 1.69 -9.17
CA SER A 74 -13.43 1.08 -10.47
C SER A 74 -12.33 1.27 -11.51
N GLU A 75 -11.58 2.37 -11.43
CA GLU A 75 -10.45 2.62 -12.31
C GLU A 75 -9.32 1.61 -12.07
N MET A 76 -9.02 1.31 -10.80
CA MET A 76 -8.03 0.31 -10.41
C MET A 76 -8.41 -1.07 -10.94
N ILE A 77 -9.68 -1.45 -10.75
CA ILE A 77 -10.23 -2.71 -11.29
C ILE A 77 -10.10 -2.81 -12.80
N SER A 78 -10.37 -1.73 -13.54
CA SER A 78 -10.22 -1.71 -15.00
C SER A 78 -8.77 -1.97 -15.42
N HIS A 79 -7.80 -1.31 -14.78
CA HIS A 79 -6.38 -1.53 -15.03
C HIS A 79 -5.92 -2.93 -14.63
N ALA A 80 -6.41 -3.46 -13.51
CA ALA A 80 -6.07 -4.78 -13.03
C ALA A 80 -6.56 -5.89 -13.97
N ARG A 81 -7.81 -5.77 -14.46
CA ARG A 81 -8.36 -6.67 -15.49
C ARG A 81 -7.52 -6.68 -16.76
N LYS A 82 -7.17 -5.49 -17.28
CA LYS A 82 -6.33 -5.38 -18.48
C LYS A 82 -4.96 -6.06 -18.29
N ARG A 83 -4.35 -5.91 -17.12
CA ARG A 83 -3.03 -6.50 -16.82
C ARG A 83 -3.05 -8.00 -16.66
N CYS A 84 -4.18 -8.57 -16.27
CA CYS A 84 -4.34 -10.00 -16.07
C CYS A 84 -5.22 -10.63 -17.15
N GLU A 85 -5.42 -9.96 -18.29
CA GLU A 85 -6.36 -10.39 -19.34
C GLU A 85 -6.03 -11.76 -19.94
N SER A 86 -4.75 -12.16 -19.91
CA SER A 86 -4.28 -13.47 -20.37
C SER A 86 -4.27 -14.55 -19.28
N LEU A 87 -4.70 -14.23 -18.06
CA LEU A 87 -4.70 -15.12 -16.90
C LEU A 87 -6.13 -15.49 -16.53
N GLU A 88 -6.62 -16.58 -17.12
CA GLU A 88 -7.99 -17.11 -16.91
C GLU A 88 -8.32 -17.39 -15.44
N GLN A 89 -7.30 -17.66 -14.62
CA GLN A 89 -7.45 -17.90 -13.18
C GLN A 89 -7.60 -16.62 -12.34
N THR A 90 -7.80 -15.44 -12.95
CA THR A 90 -7.98 -14.18 -12.23
C THR A 90 -9.40 -13.63 -12.34
N GLU A 91 -9.93 -13.15 -11.23
CA GLU A 91 -11.22 -12.46 -11.17
C GLU A 91 -11.08 -11.14 -10.42
N PHE A 92 -11.85 -10.12 -10.81
CA PHE A 92 -11.75 -8.79 -10.22
C PHE A 92 -13.11 -8.22 -9.87
N TYR A 93 -13.25 -7.75 -8.63
CA TYR A 93 -14.47 -7.18 -8.09
C TYR A 93 -14.23 -5.80 -7.51
N LYS A 94 -15.15 -4.88 -7.82
CA LYS A 94 -15.26 -3.64 -7.04
C LYS A 94 -15.93 -3.98 -5.72
N GLY A 95 -15.30 -3.65 -4.59
CA GLY A 95 -15.85 -3.97 -3.28
C GLY A 95 -15.18 -3.23 -2.14
N ASP A 96 -15.78 -3.35 -0.94
CA ASP A 96 -15.25 -2.80 0.30
C ASP A 96 -14.61 -3.93 1.12
N ALA A 97 -13.44 -3.65 1.71
CA ALA A 97 -12.70 -4.65 2.49
C ALA A 97 -13.45 -5.09 3.77
N GLY A 98 -14.39 -4.27 4.27
CA GLY A 98 -15.24 -4.56 5.41
C GLY A 98 -16.50 -5.37 5.08
N LYS A 99 -16.71 -5.73 3.81
CA LYS A 99 -17.79 -6.62 3.38
C LYS A 99 -17.35 -7.40 2.14
N LEU A 100 -16.64 -8.50 2.37
CA LEU A 100 -16.03 -9.29 1.31
C LEU A 100 -17.08 -10.21 0.65
N PRO A 101 -17.24 -10.17 -0.68
CA PRO A 101 -18.21 -11.00 -1.41
C PRO A 101 -17.68 -12.43 -1.60
N VAL A 102 -17.21 -13.06 -0.51
CA VAL A 102 -16.68 -14.42 -0.49
C VAL A 102 -17.30 -15.19 0.65
N GLU A 103 -17.57 -16.47 0.42
CA GLU A 103 -18.10 -17.39 1.42
C GLU A 103 -17.11 -17.65 2.56
N ASP A 104 -17.65 -18.11 3.68
CA ASP A 104 -16.86 -18.45 4.86
C ASP A 104 -15.86 -19.57 4.54
N GLN A 105 -14.70 -19.55 5.19
CA GLN A 105 -13.72 -20.64 5.18
C GLN A 105 -13.36 -21.16 3.78
N THR A 106 -13.19 -20.26 2.82
CA THR A 106 -13.03 -20.57 1.40
C THR A 106 -11.61 -20.30 0.89
N LEU A 107 -10.90 -19.30 1.43
CA LEU A 107 -9.59 -18.89 0.93
C LEU A 107 -8.45 -19.64 1.64
N ASP A 108 -7.41 -20.01 0.88
CA ASP A 108 -6.17 -20.57 1.42
C ASP A 108 -5.21 -19.45 1.88
N ALA A 109 -5.25 -18.30 1.21
CA ALA A 109 -4.45 -17.13 1.55
C ALA A 109 -5.15 -15.80 1.25
N VAL A 110 -4.82 -14.78 2.04
CA VAL A 110 -5.26 -13.39 1.82
C VAL A 110 -4.04 -12.46 1.89
N SER A 111 -3.95 -11.54 0.93
CA SER A 111 -3.01 -10.42 0.92
C SER A 111 -3.77 -9.11 1.15
N CYS A 112 -3.17 -8.18 1.90
CA CYS A 112 -3.68 -6.83 2.08
C CYS A 112 -2.52 -5.86 2.23
N THR A 113 -2.26 -5.07 1.18
CA THR A 113 -1.04 -4.25 1.08
C THR A 113 -1.38 -2.78 0.92
N GLN A 114 -1.01 -1.95 1.91
CA GLN A 114 -1.26 -0.50 1.92
C GLN A 114 -2.76 -0.15 1.89
N VAL A 115 -3.57 -0.85 2.70
CA VAL A 115 -5.03 -0.68 2.71
C VAL A 115 -5.54 -0.37 4.10
N LEU A 116 -5.14 -1.14 5.12
CA LEU A 116 -5.73 -1.05 6.45
C LEU A 116 -5.46 0.32 7.10
N LEU A 117 -4.35 0.98 6.75
CA LEU A 117 -4.07 2.33 7.25
C LEU A 117 -5.06 3.40 6.73
N TYR A 118 -5.87 3.07 5.69
CA TYR A 118 -6.87 3.93 5.07
C TYR A 118 -8.33 3.53 5.36
N VAL A 119 -8.59 2.45 6.11
CA VAL A 119 -9.95 2.04 6.47
C VAL A 119 -10.38 2.65 7.79
N LYS A 120 -11.68 2.88 7.96
CA LYS A 120 -12.23 3.43 9.22
C LYS A 120 -12.33 2.38 10.33
N ASP A 121 -12.64 1.14 9.97
CA ASP A 121 -12.84 0.05 10.91
C ASP A 121 -11.92 -1.13 10.55
N VAL A 122 -10.69 -1.08 11.05
CA VAL A 122 -9.71 -2.17 10.89
C VAL A 122 -10.22 -3.46 11.53
N SER A 123 -10.96 -3.37 12.64
CA SER A 123 -11.48 -4.53 13.35
C SER A 123 -12.46 -5.31 12.47
N ASN A 124 -13.39 -4.62 11.81
CA ASN A 124 -14.33 -5.24 10.90
C ASN A 124 -13.63 -5.90 9.70
N VAL A 125 -12.63 -5.25 9.12
CA VAL A 125 -11.85 -5.85 8.02
C VAL A 125 -11.09 -7.11 8.47
N LEU A 126 -10.50 -7.10 9.67
CA LEU A 126 -9.84 -8.30 10.23
C LEU A 126 -10.84 -9.43 10.54
N ALA A 127 -12.05 -9.09 10.97
CA ALA A 127 -13.14 -10.06 11.17
C ALA A 127 -13.56 -10.71 9.84
N GLU A 128 -13.71 -9.92 8.78
CA GLU A 128 -14.00 -10.44 7.43
C GLU A 128 -12.86 -11.32 6.91
N MET A 129 -11.60 -10.91 7.06
CA MET A 129 -10.44 -11.74 6.70
C MET A 129 -10.44 -13.08 7.44
N ARG A 130 -10.78 -13.09 8.73
CA ARG A 130 -10.92 -14.31 9.52
C ARG A 130 -12.05 -15.19 8.94
N ARG A 131 -13.22 -14.60 8.71
CA ARG A 131 -14.42 -15.32 8.24
C ARG A 131 -14.15 -16.09 6.96
N ILE A 132 -13.48 -15.47 6.00
CA ILE A 132 -13.27 -16.04 4.67
C ILE A 132 -12.12 -17.05 4.61
N LEU A 133 -11.17 -17.02 5.56
CA LEU A 133 -10.02 -17.93 5.56
C LEU A 133 -10.42 -19.33 6.05
N LYS A 134 -9.94 -20.37 5.36
CA LYS A 134 -10.00 -21.75 5.84
C LYS A 134 -9.26 -21.90 7.18
N PRO A 135 -9.62 -22.87 8.03
CA PRO A 135 -8.75 -23.28 9.14
C PRO A 135 -7.32 -23.60 8.64
N GLY A 136 -6.29 -23.00 9.25
CA GLY A 136 -4.91 -23.12 8.79
C GLY A 136 -4.54 -22.22 7.59
N GLY A 137 -5.51 -21.47 7.05
CA GLY A 137 -5.28 -20.43 6.06
C GLY A 137 -4.42 -19.30 6.61
N ARG A 138 -3.87 -18.48 5.72
CA ARG A 138 -2.86 -17.48 6.09
C ARG A 138 -3.13 -16.09 5.55
N LEU A 139 -2.60 -15.13 6.27
CA LEU A 139 -2.78 -13.71 6.02
C LEU A 139 -1.41 -13.04 5.89
N VAL A 140 -1.23 -12.22 4.86
CA VAL A 140 -0.08 -11.34 4.70
C VAL A 140 -0.57 -9.90 4.60
N ILE A 141 -0.14 -9.06 5.54
CA ILE A 141 -0.46 -7.63 5.58
C ILE A 141 0.82 -6.82 5.44
N VAL A 142 0.83 -5.75 4.63
CA VAL A 142 1.97 -4.83 4.53
C VAL A 142 1.50 -3.38 4.67
N GLU A 143 1.86 -2.74 5.78
CA GLU A 143 1.45 -1.36 6.08
C GLU A 143 2.67 -0.46 6.34
N THR A 144 2.55 0.82 5.98
CA THR A 144 3.59 1.83 6.26
C THR A 144 3.37 2.38 7.66
N ASP A 145 4.45 2.58 8.41
CA ASP A 145 4.42 3.46 9.59
C ASP A 145 4.93 4.84 9.18
N TRP A 146 4.01 5.77 8.96
CA TRP A 146 4.34 7.12 8.52
C TRP A 146 5.00 7.96 9.61
N ARG A 147 4.89 7.57 10.89
CA ARG A 147 5.58 8.25 12.00
C ARG A 147 7.05 7.85 12.11
N GLY A 148 7.45 6.77 11.43
CA GLY A 148 8.84 6.31 11.36
C GLY A 148 9.66 6.91 10.23
N VAL A 149 9.25 8.04 9.65
CA VAL A 149 10.00 8.69 8.57
C VAL A 149 11.24 9.39 9.12
N VAL A 150 12.39 9.11 8.50
CA VAL A 150 13.65 9.82 8.72
C VAL A 150 13.97 10.60 7.45
N LEU A 151 14.14 11.90 7.56
CA LEU A 151 14.40 12.79 6.43
C LEU A 151 15.46 13.83 6.79
N ASN A 152 16.56 13.89 6.04
CA ASN A 152 17.50 15.00 6.13
C ASN A 152 16.91 16.23 5.45
N ASN A 153 16.75 17.32 6.19
CA ASN A 153 16.06 18.54 5.76
C ASN A 153 16.64 19.77 6.48
N ALA A 154 16.37 20.99 5.98
CA ALA A 154 16.89 22.23 6.57
C ALA A 154 16.00 22.86 7.66
N ASP A 155 14.72 22.51 7.71
CA ASP A 155 13.73 23.12 8.63
C ASP A 155 12.87 22.02 9.27
N ASP A 156 13.32 21.51 10.41
CA ASP A 156 12.64 20.44 11.14
C ASP A 156 11.23 20.86 11.59
N SER A 157 11.02 22.14 11.90
CA SER A 157 9.71 22.66 12.31
C SER A 157 8.72 22.59 11.16
N LEU A 158 9.11 23.03 9.96
CA LEU A 158 8.29 22.93 8.76
C LEU A 158 8.05 21.47 8.34
N THR A 159 9.10 20.64 8.38
CA THR A 159 8.99 19.20 8.08
C THR A 159 8.01 18.53 9.04
N ASN A 160 8.11 18.78 10.35
CA ASN A 160 7.18 18.25 11.34
C ASN A 160 5.73 18.70 11.10
N LYS A 161 5.50 19.95 10.70
CA LYS A 161 4.16 20.43 10.33
C LYS A 161 3.61 19.69 9.11
N ILE A 162 4.44 19.50 8.08
CA ILE A 162 4.07 18.77 6.86
C ILE A 162 3.66 17.33 7.18
N PHE A 163 4.47 16.61 7.95
CA PHE A 163 4.15 15.23 8.32
C PHE A 163 3.00 15.13 9.32
N SER A 164 2.82 16.09 10.22
CA SER A 164 1.64 16.14 11.10
C SER A 164 0.35 16.32 10.31
N ALA A 165 0.36 17.12 9.23
CA ALA A 165 -0.80 17.25 8.35
C ALA A 165 -1.16 15.92 7.68
N TRP A 166 -0.16 15.15 7.26
CA TRP A 166 -0.34 13.80 6.72
C TRP A 166 -0.88 12.83 7.76
N ASP A 167 -0.30 12.81 8.96
CA ASP A 167 -0.74 11.99 10.10
C ASP A 167 -2.24 12.20 10.38
N ASN A 168 -2.70 13.46 10.40
CA ASN A 168 -4.10 13.81 10.61
C ASN A 168 -5.04 13.48 9.43
N SER A 169 -4.51 13.24 8.24
CA SER A 169 -5.29 12.94 7.03
C SER A 169 -5.49 11.44 6.79
N VAL A 170 -4.68 10.60 7.44
CA VAL A 170 -4.72 9.15 7.33
C VAL A 170 -5.47 8.58 8.54
N PRO A 171 -6.47 7.70 8.40
CA PRO A 171 -7.20 7.13 9.53
C PRO A 171 -6.34 6.41 10.57
N SER A 172 -5.27 5.73 10.14
CA SER A 172 -4.37 5.01 11.05
C SER A 172 -2.91 5.06 10.55
N PRO A 173 -2.24 6.23 10.64
CA PRO A 173 -0.94 6.50 10.01
C PRO A 173 0.21 5.68 10.60
N ASN A 174 0.06 5.23 11.85
CA ASN A 174 1.02 4.40 12.59
C ASN A 174 0.44 3.01 12.91
N LEU A 175 -0.50 2.50 12.10
CA LEU A 175 -1.18 1.22 12.33
C LEU A 175 -0.25 0.04 12.70
N PRO A 176 0.96 -0.13 12.09
CA PRO A 176 1.81 -1.28 12.38
C PRO A 176 2.07 -1.54 13.87
N VAL A 177 2.20 -0.50 14.70
CA VAL A 177 2.49 -0.66 16.14
C VAL A 177 1.32 -1.28 16.92
N HIS A 178 0.11 -1.25 16.36
CA HIS A 178 -1.10 -1.80 16.95
C HIS A 178 -1.56 -3.12 16.31
N LEU A 179 -0.96 -3.52 15.17
CA LEU A 179 -1.54 -4.57 14.35
C LEU A 179 -1.39 -5.98 14.93
N LYS A 180 -0.27 -6.28 15.62
CA LYS A 180 -0.08 -7.59 16.28
C LYS A 180 -1.16 -7.91 17.33
N PRO A 181 -1.42 -7.07 18.33
CA PRO A 181 -2.49 -7.34 19.30
C PRO A 181 -3.88 -7.37 18.65
N LEU A 182 -4.13 -6.55 17.62
CA LEU A 182 -5.39 -6.61 16.86
C LEU A 182 -5.57 -7.95 16.14
N LEU A 183 -4.53 -8.48 15.50
CA LEU A 183 -4.55 -9.79 14.86
C LEU A 183 -4.83 -10.90 15.88
N GLN A 184 -4.17 -10.86 17.05
CA GLN A 184 -4.41 -11.82 18.14
C GLN A 184 -5.86 -11.78 18.64
N LYS A 185 -6.42 -10.58 18.81
CA LYS A 185 -7.82 -10.38 19.22
C LYS A 185 -8.80 -11.01 18.22
N HIS A 186 -8.47 -11.01 16.94
CA HIS A 186 -9.27 -11.66 15.89
C HIS A 186 -8.86 -13.13 15.66
N GLY A 187 -8.18 -13.73 16.63
CA GLY A 187 -7.85 -15.14 16.68
C GLY A 187 -6.85 -15.59 15.61
N PHE A 188 -6.03 -14.68 15.08
CA PHE A 188 -4.86 -15.05 14.30
C PHE A 188 -3.69 -15.42 15.21
N SER A 189 -2.90 -16.40 14.79
CA SER A 189 -1.77 -16.95 15.53
C SER A 189 -0.50 -16.99 14.66
N LYS A 190 0.62 -17.44 15.26
CA LYS A 190 1.94 -17.57 14.61
C LYS A 190 2.39 -16.28 13.90
N ILE A 191 2.08 -15.13 14.52
CA ILE A 191 2.31 -13.81 13.92
C ILE A 191 3.82 -13.51 13.86
N LYS A 192 4.34 -13.27 12.66
CA LYS A 192 5.70 -12.75 12.43
C LYS A 192 5.63 -11.38 11.80
N ILE A 193 6.62 -10.54 12.11
CA ILE A 193 6.72 -9.17 11.62
C ILE A 193 8.12 -8.97 11.06
N ASP A 194 8.21 -8.58 9.80
CA ASP A 194 9.48 -8.30 9.11
C ASP A 194 9.47 -6.86 8.59
N PRO A 195 10.54 -6.07 8.85
CA PRO A 195 10.65 -4.75 8.27
C PRO A 195 10.98 -4.82 6.77
N ILE A 196 10.43 -3.87 6.03
CA ILE A 196 10.75 -3.56 4.64
C ILE A 196 11.15 -2.08 4.60
N PRO A 197 12.44 -1.77 4.85
CA PRO A 197 12.93 -0.41 4.73
C PRO A 197 12.88 0.04 3.28
N ILE A 198 12.38 1.25 3.08
CA ILE A 198 12.52 2.03 1.84
C ILE A 198 13.55 3.11 2.14
N LEU A 199 14.75 2.94 1.60
CA LEU A 199 15.88 3.85 1.79
C LEU A 199 16.21 4.49 0.44
N ASN A 200 16.14 5.81 0.37
CA ASN A 200 16.51 6.58 -0.80
C ASN A 200 17.56 7.62 -0.39
N THR A 201 18.78 7.48 -0.89
CA THR A 201 19.90 8.42 -0.68
C THR A 201 20.05 9.41 -1.84
N GLU A 202 19.21 9.30 -2.86
CA GLU A 202 19.14 10.22 -3.99
C GLU A 202 17.73 10.78 -4.14
N TYR A 203 17.59 12.08 -4.40
CA TYR A 203 16.31 12.71 -4.72
C TYR A 203 16.03 12.59 -6.23
N SER A 204 15.52 11.44 -6.65
CA SER A 204 15.29 11.10 -8.06
C SER A 204 13.84 10.71 -8.34
N PRO A 205 13.26 11.07 -9.51
CA PRO A 205 11.96 10.56 -9.96
C PRO A 205 11.85 9.02 -10.04
N SER A 206 12.97 8.30 -10.07
CA SER A 206 13.02 6.84 -10.01
C SER A 206 12.89 6.26 -8.59
N ASN A 207 12.82 7.12 -7.57
CA ASN A 207 12.79 6.73 -6.17
C ASN A 207 11.42 7.00 -5.54
N PHE A 208 11.05 6.17 -4.57
CA PHE A 208 9.76 6.27 -3.88
C PHE A 208 9.56 7.63 -3.20
N SER A 209 10.60 8.12 -2.51
CA SER A 209 10.55 9.36 -1.73
C SER A 209 10.20 10.58 -2.56
N HIS A 210 10.66 10.65 -3.82
CA HIS A 210 10.51 11.84 -4.65
C HIS A 210 9.03 12.19 -4.91
N SER A 211 8.23 11.22 -5.36
CA SER A 211 6.80 11.43 -5.59
C SER A 211 6.03 11.52 -4.27
N MET A 212 6.40 10.70 -3.29
CA MET A 212 5.70 10.66 -2.00
C MET A 212 5.83 11.99 -1.24
N LEU A 213 7.03 12.56 -1.13
CA LEU A 213 7.25 13.84 -0.43
C LEU A 213 6.51 15.00 -1.12
N LYS A 214 6.36 14.96 -2.46
CA LYS A 214 5.54 15.93 -3.20
C LYS A 214 4.05 15.80 -2.87
N TRP A 215 3.55 14.58 -2.69
CA TRP A 215 2.17 14.31 -2.28
C TRP A 215 1.91 14.70 -0.83
N ILE A 216 2.78 14.32 0.10
CA ILE A 216 2.68 14.67 1.54
C ILE A 216 2.66 16.19 1.72
N SER A 217 3.62 16.90 1.12
CA SER A 217 3.65 18.37 1.19
C SER A 217 2.47 19.02 0.49
N LYS A 218 1.95 18.43 -0.60
CA LYS A 218 0.73 18.93 -1.26
C LYS A 218 -0.51 18.71 -0.39
N ASN A 219 -0.58 17.60 0.34
CA ASN A 219 -1.64 17.37 1.33
C ASN A 219 -1.61 18.45 2.42
N ALA A 220 -0.44 18.79 2.95
CA ALA A 220 -0.31 19.86 3.93
C ALA A 220 -0.77 21.23 3.39
N GLU A 221 -0.42 21.55 2.13
CA GLU A 221 -0.90 22.75 1.44
C GLU A 221 -2.42 22.75 1.24
N ASN A 222 -2.99 21.62 0.80
CA ASN A 222 -4.43 21.51 0.55
C ASN A 222 -5.30 21.57 1.83
N ASN A 223 -4.70 21.29 2.99
CA ASN A 223 -5.35 21.39 4.31
C ASN A 223 -4.99 22.72 5.02
N ASP A 224 -4.45 23.70 4.30
CA ASP A 224 -4.08 25.03 4.81
C ASP A 224 -3.08 25.01 6.00
N VAL A 225 -2.35 23.90 6.20
CA VAL A 225 -1.33 23.76 7.26
C VAL A 225 -0.06 24.52 6.90
N ILE A 226 0.25 24.59 5.60
CA ILE A 226 1.35 25.37 5.05
C ILE A 226 0.88 26.17 3.83
N ASN A 227 1.51 27.31 3.59
CA ASN A 227 1.27 28.08 2.38
C ASN A 227 2.15 27.59 1.20
N LYS A 228 1.83 28.06 -0.01
CA LYS A 228 2.56 27.71 -1.24
C LYS A 228 4.05 28.05 -1.17
N GLY A 229 4.43 29.17 -0.53
CA GLY A 229 5.82 29.59 -0.38
C GLY A 229 6.63 28.63 0.50
N GLN A 230 6.06 28.24 1.64
CA GLN A 230 6.65 27.22 2.53
C GLN A 230 6.84 25.89 1.80
N ARG A 231 5.82 25.43 1.06
CA ARG A 231 5.94 24.20 0.27
C ARG A 231 7.04 24.28 -0.78
N SER A 232 7.10 25.39 -1.52
CA SER A 232 8.12 25.60 -2.56
C SER A 232 9.53 25.57 -1.97
N SER A 233 9.77 26.32 -0.88
CA SER A 233 11.07 26.35 -0.20
C SER A 233 11.47 24.97 0.34
N TRP A 234 10.52 24.22 0.90
CA TRP A 234 10.80 22.87 1.39
C TRP A 234 11.16 21.89 0.26
N LEU A 235 10.48 21.95 -0.88
CA LEU A 235 10.82 21.11 -2.04
C LEU A 235 12.16 21.51 -2.68
N GLU A 236 12.49 22.80 -2.66
CA GLU A 236 13.78 23.31 -3.14
C GLU A 236 14.94 22.81 -2.26
N ASP A 237 14.78 22.77 -0.94
CA ASP A 237 15.75 22.16 -0.02
C ASP A 237 16.03 20.69 -0.38
N LEU A 238 14.98 19.89 -0.61
CA LEU A 238 15.14 18.49 -1.04
C LEU A 238 15.89 18.37 -2.37
N GLN A 239 15.61 19.27 -3.31
CA GLN A 239 16.28 19.31 -4.61
C GLN A 239 17.77 19.67 -4.46
N ASN A 240 18.09 20.67 -3.65
CA ASN A 240 19.45 21.11 -3.38
C ASN A 240 20.26 19.99 -2.70
N ARG A 241 19.66 19.28 -1.75
CA ARG A 241 20.28 18.11 -1.10
C ARG A 241 20.53 16.96 -2.07
N GLY A 242 19.63 16.76 -3.03
CA GLY A 242 19.84 15.82 -4.13
C GLY A 242 21.04 16.20 -5.02
N GLN A 243 21.24 17.50 -5.28
CA GLN A 243 22.39 17.99 -6.05
C GLN A 243 23.72 17.95 -5.28
N SER A 244 23.65 18.10 -3.95
CA SER A 244 24.83 18.11 -3.07
C SER A 244 25.20 16.74 -2.49
N ASP A 245 24.60 15.66 -2.98
CA ASP A 245 24.76 14.29 -2.47
C ASP A 245 24.54 14.15 -0.95
N SER A 246 23.59 14.94 -0.40
CA SER A 246 23.25 14.93 1.03
C SER A 246 21.80 14.49 1.29
N PHE A 247 21.06 14.09 0.25
CA PHE A 247 19.70 13.62 0.40
C PHE A 247 19.66 12.31 1.20
N PHE A 248 18.76 12.23 2.17
CA PHE A 248 18.53 11.02 2.94
C PHE A 248 17.06 10.92 3.31
N PHE A 249 16.41 9.84 2.86
CA PHE A 249 15.06 9.49 3.24
C PHE A 249 14.98 8.01 3.60
N CYS A 250 14.37 7.70 4.74
CA CYS A 250 14.03 6.33 5.12
C CYS A 250 12.62 6.28 5.70
N VAL A 251 11.85 5.25 5.33
CA VAL A 251 10.61 4.88 6.02
C VAL A 251 10.50 3.36 6.05
N ASN A 252 9.91 2.83 7.12
CA ASN A 252 9.64 1.41 7.21
C ASN A 252 8.20 1.09 6.80
N ARG A 253 8.08 0.05 5.98
CA ARG A 253 6.89 -0.77 5.92
C ARG A 253 7.11 -2.01 6.77
N TYR A 254 6.03 -2.55 7.31
CA TYR A 254 6.08 -3.75 8.13
C TYR A 254 5.20 -4.81 7.49
N LEU A 255 5.80 -5.96 7.22
CA LEU A 255 5.12 -7.14 6.70
C LEU A 255 4.75 -8.04 7.86
N PHE A 256 3.46 -8.30 8.00
CA PHE A 256 2.89 -9.22 8.98
C PHE A 256 2.51 -10.51 8.25
N THR A 257 2.95 -11.64 8.78
CA THR A 257 2.39 -12.96 8.40
C THR A 257 1.66 -13.51 9.60
N ALA A 258 0.48 -14.09 9.38
CA ALA A 258 -0.33 -14.71 10.42
C ALA A 258 -1.14 -15.88 9.86
N TYR A 259 -1.61 -16.76 10.75
CA TYR A 259 -2.38 -17.94 10.41
C TYR A 259 -3.67 -18.02 11.22
N LEU A 260 -4.72 -18.57 10.61
CA LEU A 260 -5.98 -18.88 11.28
C LEU A 260 -5.90 -20.21 12.03
#